data_AF-A0AB39XCP6-F1
#
_entry.id   AF-A0AB39XCP6-F1
#
_cell.length_a   1.000
_cell.length_b   1.000
_cell.length_c   1.000
_cell.angle_alpha   90.00
_cell.angle_beta   90.00
_cell.angle_gamma   90.00
#
_symmetry.space_group_name_H-M   'P 1'
#
loop_
_entity.id
_entity.type
_entity.pdbx_description
1 polymer ?
#
loop_
_entity_poly.entity_id
_entity_poly.type
_entity_poly.pdbx_seq_one_letter_code
_entity_poly.pdbx_strand_id
1 'polypeptide(L)'
;MIAVDANITYQAQPLDLAPPRAAANRTGGDIAGPNRRAGNRYEAHLVGSVSEQPRLVLAYQRSAWLTSVINATAEFRTVKNGWDGVDAEAPKWDSLDTAEMLAVFFNNMDQHPTFAVDALGRPTFSLNSDELYLHLTVDGANQVTWFAEVAGVEHFHENVAFTGRKLPNELAVLFQRT
;
A
#
# COMPACT_ATOMS: atom_id res chain seq x y z
N MET A 1 -1.15 69.43 34.67
CA MET A 1 -0.35 68.25 35.05
C MET A 1 -1.29 67.06 34.98
N ILE A 2 -1.20 66.27 33.91
CA ILE A 2 -2.08 65.13 33.63
C ILE A 2 -1.16 63.95 33.31
N ALA A 3 -1.27 62.88 34.10
CA ALA A 3 -0.58 61.62 33.86
C ALA A 3 -1.43 60.78 32.89
N VAL A 4 -0.80 60.25 31.85
CA VAL A 4 -1.37 59.21 30.98
C VAL A 4 -0.49 57.98 31.15
N ASP A 5 -1.06 56.97 31.78
CA ASP A 5 -0.50 55.63 31.93
C ASP A 5 -0.83 54.85 30.65
N ALA A 6 0.19 54.59 29.82
CA ALA A 6 0.05 53.81 28.59
C ALA A 6 0.65 52.43 28.82
N ASN A 7 -0.24 51.46 29.06
CA ASN A 7 0.09 50.05 29.16
C ASN A 7 0.30 49.49 27.74
N ILE A 8 1.57 49.33 27.34
CA ILE A 8 1.95 48.83 26.02
C ILE A 8 2.10 47.31 26.11
N THR A 9 1.06 46.55 25.77
CA THR A 9 1.20 45.11 25.52
C THR A 9 1.72 44.92 24.10
N TYR A 10 2.97 44.48 23.99
CA TYR A 10 3.59 44.06 22.73
C TYR A 10 2.84 42.87 22.14
N GLN A 11 2.26 43.02 20.94
CA GLN A 11 1.75 41.90 20.15
C GLN A 11 2.75 41.63 19.01
N ALA A 12 3.44 40.48 19.09
CA ALA A 12 4.61 40.17 18.27
C ALA A 12 4.29 39.48 16.92
N GLN A 13 3.05 39.50 16.43
CA GLN A 13 2.72 38.87 15.14
C GLN A 13 1.75 39.71 14.31
N PRO A 14 2.01 39.88 12.99
CA PRO A 14 1.10 40.54 12.06
C PRO A 14 -0.18 39.70 11.84
N LEU A 15 -1.31 40.39 11.70
CA LEU A 15 -2.66 39.79 11.60
C LEU A 15 -2.96 39.05 10.28
N ASP A 16 -1.99 38.89 9.38
CA ASP A 16 -2.21 38.45 7.99
C ASP A 16 -1.71 37.03 7.65
N LEU A 17 -1.28 36.24 8.64
CA LEU A 17 -1.05 34.82 8.40
C LEU A 17 -2.37 34.08 8.54
N ALA A 18 -2.97 33.75 7.39
CA ALA A 18 -4.01 32.71 7.33
C ALA A 18 -3.55 31.52 8.18
N PRO A 19 -4.40 31.01 9.10
CA PRO A 19 -3.99 29.96 10.01
C PRO A 19 -3.41 28.80 9.21
N PRO A 20 -2.30 28.19 9.65
CA PRO A 20 -1.76 27.02 8.98
C PRO A 20 -2.90 26.01 8.82
N ARG A 21 -3.24 25.70 7.57
CA ARG A 21 -4.28 24.70 7.25
C ARG A 21 -3.93 23.46 8.05
N ALA A 22 -4.79 23.12 9.01
CA ALA A 22 -4.63 21.90 9.78
C ALA A 22 -4.47 20.76 8.78
N ALA A 23 -3.29 20.14 8.78
CA ALA A 23 -3.10 18.87 8.08
C ALA A 23 -4.02 17.89 8.79
N ALA A 24 -5.21 17.67 8.23
CA ALA A 24 -6.12 16.69 8.76
C ALA A 24 -5.38 15.36 8.80
N ASN A 25 -5.15 14.83 10.01
CA ASN A 25 -4.61 13.48 10.20
C ASN A 25 -5.68 12.51 9.71
N ARG A 26 -5.61 12.14 8.44
CA ARG A 26 -6.56 11.23 7.79
C ARG A 26 -6.25 9.81 8.18
N THR A 27 -7.25 9.11 8.71
CA THR A 27 -7.12 7.73 9.18
C THR A 27 -7.69 6.77 8.13
N GLY A 28 -7.42 5.47 8.27
CA GLY A 28 -8.03 4.46 7.40
C GLY A 28 -9.57 4.46 7.41
N GLY A 29 -10.19 5.02 8.46
CA GLY A 29 -11.64 5.15 8.59
C GLY A 29 -12.30 6.14 7.62
N ASP A 30 -11.52 7.01 6.94
CA ASP A 30 -12.03 7.95 5.94
C ASP A 30 -12.23 7.29 4.56
N ILE A 31 -11.78 6.04 4.40
CA ILE A 31 -11.96 5.23 3.21
C ILE A 31 -13.27 4.46 3.39
N ALA A 32 -14.31 4.86 2.69
CA ALA A 32 -15.45 3.99 2.55
C ALA A 32 -15.03 2.82 1.62
N GLY A 33 -15.29 1.59 2.05
CA GLY A 33 -15.10 0.37 1.24
C GLY A 33 -15.81 0.48 -0.12
N PRO A 34 -15.69 -0.51 -1.02
CA PRO A 34 -16.05 -0.33 -2.42
C PRO A 34 -17.54 0.04 -2.60
N ASN A 35 -17.84 1.33 -2.71
CA ASN A 35 -19.20 1.88 -2.71
C ASN A 35 -19.89 1.74 -4.07
N ARG A 36 -19.16 1.27 -5.10
CA ARG A 36 -19.70 1.12 -6.44
C ARG A 36 -19.21 -0.18 -7.07
N ARG A 37 -20.09 -1.18 -7.08
CA ARG A 37 -19.90 -2.45 -7.80
C ARG A 37 -20.63 -2.34 -9.13
N ALA A 38 -19.91 -2.05 -10.20
CA ALA A 38 -20.42 -2.10 -11.56
C ALA A 38 -19.86 -3.35 -12.24
N GLY A 39 -20.53 -4.49 -12.05
CA GLY A 39 -20.01 -5.80 -12.49
C GLY A 39 -18.75 -6.20 -11.73
N ASN A 40 -17.65 -6.46 -12.46
CA ASN A 40 -16.35 -6.87 -11.89
C ASN A 40 -15.43 -5.70 -11.50
N ARG A 41 -15.91 -4.46 -11.61
CA ARG A 41 -15.16 -3.25 -11.25
C ARG A 41 -15.44 -2.86 -9.79
N TYR A 42 -14.36 -2.69 -9.03
CA TYR A 42 -14.34 -2.30 -7.63
C TYR A 42 -13.74 -0.90 -7.53
N GLU A 43 -14.40 -0.01 -6.79
CA GLU A 43 -13.97 1.37 -6.61
C GLU A 43 -14.04 1.79 -5.14
N ALA A 44 -12.89 2.13 -4.55
CA ALA A 44 -12.81 2.74 -3.22
C ALA A 44 -12.72 4.26 -3.33
N HIS A 45 -13.56 4.95 -2.57
CA HIS A 45 -13.68 6.40 -2.58
C HIS A 45 -13.37 6.95 -1.19
N LEU A 46 -12.60 8.05 -1.13
CA LEU A 46 -12.50 8.86 0.07
C LEU A 46 -13.77 9.68 0.20
N VAL A 47 -14.44 9.52 1.33
CA VAL A 47 -15.66 10.25 1.66
C VAL A 47 -15.33 11.18 2.82
N GLY A 48 -15.48 12.50 2.60
CA GLY A 48 -15.20 13.53 3.59
C GLY A 48 -13.80 14.12 3.50
N SER A 49 -13.64 15.21 2.75
CA SER A 49 -12.67 16.28 3.07
C SER A 49 -12.92 17.52 2.22
N VAL A 50 -13.46 18.61 2.79
CA VAL A 50 -13.44 20.03 2.30
C VAL A 50 -13.95 20.31 0.85
N SER A 51 -14.16 19.27 0.07
CA SER A 51 -14.65 19.16 -1.29
C SER A 51 -15.86 18.26 -1.17
N GLU A 52 -17.03 18.77 -1.56
CA GLU A 52 -18.30 18.03 -1.52
C GLU A 52 -18.31 16.80 -2.45
N GLN A 53 -17.28 16.62 -3.28
CA GLN A 53 -17.20 15.49 -4.20
C GLN A 53 -16.34 14.34 -3.67
N PRO A 54 -16.84 13.08 -3.75
CA PRO A 54 -16.06 11.89 -3.42
C PRO A 54 -14.87 11.75 -4.37
N ARG A 55 -13.70 11.41 -3.82
CA ARG A 55 -12.47 11.20 -4.60
C ARG A 55 -12.18 9.72 -4.73
N LEU A 56 -12.11 9.22 -5.96
CA LEU A 56 -11.65 7.86 -6.24
C LEU A 56 -10.19 7.71 -5.80
N VAL A 57 -9.91 6.70 -4.97
CA VAL A 57 -8.56 6.39 -4.48
C VAL A 57 -8.02 5.12 -5.11
N LEU A 58 -8.90 4.17 -5.41
CA LEU A 58 -8.53 2.91 -5.98
C LEU A 58 -9.67 2.41 -6.86
N ALA A 59 -9.35 2.06 -8.10
CA ALA A 59 -10.25 1.31 -8.97
C ALA A 59 -9.50 0.12 -9.55
N TYR A 60 -10.12 -1.05 -9.54
CA TYR A 60 -9.57 -2.23 -10.19
C TYR A 60 -10.69 -3.13 -10.71
N GLN A 61 -10.39 -3.92 -11.74
CA GLN A 61 -11.24 -5.03 -12.16
C GLN A 61 -10.68 -6.32 -11.58
N ARG A 62 -11.53 -7.13 -10.95
CA ARG A 62 -11.06 -8.40 -10.38
C ARG A 62 -10.76 -9.40 -11.50
N SER A 63 -9.49 -9.56 -11.82
CA SER A 63 -9.02 -10.55 -12.79
C SER A 63 -9.09 -11.97 -12.21
N ALA A 64 -8.92 -12.96 -13.08
CA ALA A 64 -8.73 -14.35 -12.65
C ALA A 64 -7.47 -14.49 -11.78
N TRP A 65 -6.39 -13.79 -12.12
CA TRP A 65 -5.15 -13.79 -11.35
C TRP A 65 -5.36 -13.24 -9.94
N LEU A 66 -5.98 -12.07 -9.79
CA LEU A 66 -6.25 -11.49 -8.45
C LEU A 66 -7.17 -12.38 -7.62
N THR A 67 -8.13 -13.05 -8.27
CA THR A 67 -8.99 -14.02 -7.57
C THR A 67 -8.18 -15.21 -7.06
N SER A 68 -7.25 -15.72 -7.87
CA SER A 68 -6.34 -16.79 -7.46
C SER A 68 -5.50 -16.39 -6.25
N VAL A 69 -4.94 -15.19 -6.23
CA VAL A 69 -4.11 -14.70 -5.12
C VAL A 69 -4.93 -14.52 -3.85
N ILE A 70 -6.14 -13.95 -3.93
CA ILE A 70 -7.04 -13.80 -2.78
C ILE A 70 -7.41 -15.18 -2.20
N ASN A 71 -7.71 -16.16 -3.07
CA ASN A 71 -8.06 -17.50 -2.61
C ASN A 71 -6.86 -18.19 -1.94
N ALA A 72 -5.67 -18.13 -2.56
CA ALA A 72 -4.46 -18.68 -1.98
C ALA A 72 -4.14 -18.03 -0.62
N THR A 73 -4.29 -16.71 -0.51
CA THR A 73 -4.10 -16.01 0.77
C THR A 73 -5.09 -16.52 1.82
N ALA A 74 -6.37 -16.68 1.46
CA ALA A 74 -7.38 -17.21 2.37
C ALA A 74 -7.08 -18.65 2.83
N GLU A 75 -6.53 -19.49 1.96
CA GLU A 75 -6.06 -20.84 2.31
C GLU A 75 -4.92 -20.77 3.34
N PHE A 76 -3.91 -19.93 3.09
CA PHE A 76 -2.77 -19.74 4.00
C PHE A 76 -3.14 -19.12 5.35
N ARG A 77 -4.29 -18.43 5.49
CA ARG A 77 -4.77 -17.99 6.81
C ARG A 77 -5.16 -19.16 7.73
N THR A 78 -5.42 -20.33 7.17
CA THR A 78 -5.91 -21.50 7.92
C THR A 78 -4.82 -22.49 8.28
N VAL A 79 -3.63 -22.36 7.70
CA VAL A 79 -2.52 -23.28 7.93
C VAL A 79 -1.85 -23.04 9.28
N LYS A 80 -1.17 -24.07 9.78
CA LYS A 80 -0.40 -24.03 11.04
C LYS A 80 1.07 -24.28 10.73
N ASN A 81 1.95 -24.12 11.73
CA ASN A 81 3.36 -24.46 11.57
C ASN A 81 3.53 -25.91 11.08
N GLY A 82 4.53 -26.13 10.22
CA GLY A 82 4.78 -27.40 9.53
C GLY A 82 3.78 -27.71 8.41
N TRP A 83 3.18 -26.67 7.80
CA TRP A 83 2.19 -26.85 6.72
C TRP A 83 2.79 -27.43 5.43
N ASP A 84 4.10 -27.33 5.28
CA ASP A 84 4.88 -27.96 4.21
C ASP A 84 5.26 -29.43 4.51
N GLY A 85 4.85 -29.96 5.67
CA GLY A 85 5.21 -31.30 6.13
C GLY A 85 6.58 -31.38 6.80
N VAL A 86 7.26 -30.24 7.00
CA VAL A 86 8.54 -30.14 7.69
C VAL A 86 8.39 -29.18 8.87
N ASP A 87 8.92 -27.97 8.78
CA ASP A 87 9.01 -27.00 9.85
C ASP A 87 8.64 -25.57 9.43
N ALA A 88 7.95 -25.40 8.29
CA ALA A 88 7.58 -24.07 7.81
C ALA A 88 6.75 -23.28 8.84
N GLU A 89 7.08 -22.00 9.01
CA GLU A 89 6.32 -21.09 9.87
C GLU A 89 4.94 -20.80 9.26
N ALA A 90 3.90 -20.76 10.10
CA ALA A 90 2.59 -20.29 9.67
C ALA A 90 2.65 -18.80 9.31
N PRO A 91 2.02 -18.37 8.21
CA PRO A 91 2.05 -16.96 7.84
C PRO A 91 1.31 -16.08 8.85
N LYS A 92 1.86 -14.89 9.09
CA LYS A 92 1.22 -13.89 9.94
C LYS A 92 0.06 -13.23 9.19
N TRP A 93 -1.01 -12.91 9.90
CA TRP A 93 -2.20 -12.32 9.28
C TRP A 93 -1.90 -10.95 8.65
N ASP A 94 -1.12 -10.12 9.33
CA ASP A 94 -0.80 -8.78 8.84
C ASP A 94 0.10 -8.80 7.59
N SER A 95 0.96 -9.81 7.43
CA SER A 95 1.74 -9.97 6.18
C SER A 95 0.85 -10.45 5.04
N LEU A 96 -0.11 -11.35 5.31
CA LEU A 96 -1.12 -11.77 4.33
C LEU A 96 -2.04 -10.60 3.90
N ASP A 97 -2.46 -9.74 4.83
CA ASP A 97 -3.21 -8.51 4.52
C ASP A 97 -2.40 -7.59 3.60
N THR A 98 -1.10 -7.45 3.88
CA THR A 98 -0.18 -6.65 3.07
C THR A 98 0.01 -7.26 1.67
N ALA A 99 0.05 -8.59 1.57
CA ALA A 99 0.12 -9.29 0.29
C ALA A 99 -1.15 -9.11 -0.55
N GLU A 100 -2.33 -9.17 0.05
CA GLU A 100 -3.59 -8.87 -0.64
C GLU A 100 -3.61 -7.44 -1.18
N MET A 101 -3.15 -6.46 -0.39
CA MET A 101 -3.04 -5.07 -0.85
C MET A 101 -2.09 -4.94 -2.05
N LEU A 102 -0.91 -5.58 -2.02
CA LEU A 102 0.02 -5.62 -3.15
C LEU A 102 -0.61 -6.24 -4.40
N ALA A 103 -1.34 -7.35 -4.24
CA ALA A 103 -1.98 -8.03 -5.34
C ALA A 103 -2.95 -7.11 -6.09
N VAL A 104 -3.65 -6.21 -5.39
CA VAL A 104 -4.53 -5.25 -6.07
C VAL A 104 -3.75 -4.29 -7.00
N PHE A 105 -2.52 -3.92 -6.66
CA PHE A 105 -1.69 -3.10 -7.54
C PHE A 105 -1.14 -3.91 -8.72
N PHE A 106 -0.63 -5.12 -8.47
CA PHE A 106 -0.12 -6.02 -9.51
C PHE A 106 -1.20 -6.45 -10.50
N ASN A 107 -2.45 -6.54 -10.06
CA ASN A 107 -3.59 -6.86 -10.92
C ASN A 107 -3.76 -5.88 -12.10
N ASN A 108 -3.30 -4.64 -11.95
CA ASN A 108 -3.40 -3.61 -13.00
C ASN A 108 -2.15 -3.56 -13.89
N MET A 109 -1.19 -4.48 -13.73
CA MET A 109 0.01 -4.59 -14.56
C MET A 109 -0.19 -5.60 -15.69
N ASP A 110 0.63 -5.49 -16.72
CA ASP A 110 0.61 -6.41 -17.86
C ASP A 110 1.13 -7.80 -17.50
N GLN A 111 2.17 -7.85 -16.66
CA GLN A 111 2.77 -9.07 -16.16
C GLN A 111 2.38 -9.25 -14.69
N HIS A 112 1.89 -10.44 -14.36
CA HIS A 112 1.45 -10.76 -13.01
C HIS A 112 2.45 -11.67 -12.31
N PRO A 113 3.02 -11.29 -11.16
CA PRO A 113 3.90 -12.16 -10.41
C PRO A 113 3.16 -13.37 -9.88
N THR A 114 3.87 -14.48 -9.70
CA THR A 114 3.37 -15.66 -9.02
C THR A 114 3.42 -15.44 -7.52
N PHE A 115 2.30 -15.70 -6.85
CA PHE A 115 2.19 -15.64 -5.39
C PHE A 115 2.55 -16.99 -4.77
N ALA A 116 3.31 -16.95 -3.68
CA ALA A 116 3.59 -18.10 -2.84
C ALA A 116 3.83 -17.65 -1.39
N VAL A 117 4.00 -18.60 -0.47
CA VAL A 117 4.50 -18.34 0.89
C VAL A 117 5.77 -19.17 1.07
N ASP A 118 6.83 -18.54 1.56
CA ASP A 118 8.10 -19.24 1.83
C ASP A 118 8.06 -20.05 3.14
N ALA A 119 9.14 -20.78 3.42
CA ALA A 119 9.27 -21.60 4.64
C ALA A 119 9.29 -20.75 5.93
N LEU A 120 9.54 -19.45 5.85
CA LEU A 120 9.47 -18.52 6.98
C LEU A 120 8.07 -17.89 7.14
N GLY A 121 7.07 -18.41 6.43
CA GLY A 121 5.70 -17.91 6.50
C GLY A 121 5.54 -16.54 5.86
N ARG A 122 6.50 -16.08 5.04
CA ARG A 122 6.43 -14.77 4.37
C ARG A 122 5.73 -14.92 3.03
N PRO A 123 4.68 -14.14 2.77
CA PRO A 123 4.14 -14.02 1.43
C PRO A 123 5.20 -13.49 0.46
N THR A 124 5.27 -14.10 -0.72
CA THR A 124 6.23 -13.77 -1.75
C THR A 124 5.56 -13.60 -3.10
N PHE A 125 6.10 -12.69 -3.90
CA PHE A 125 5.71 -12.44 -5.29
C PHE A 125 6.96 -12.56 -6.16
N SER A 126 6.95 -13.51 -7.09
CA SER A 126 8.06 -13.72 -8.01
C SER A 126 7.63 -13.58 -9.47
N LEU A 127 8.41 -12.87 -10.26
CA LEU A 127 8.21 -12.72 -11.69
C LEU A 127 9.54 -12.96 -12.39
N ASN A 128 9.52 -13.75 -13.46
CA ASN A 128 10.68 -14.00 -14.29
C ASN A 128 10.23 -13.91 -15.75
N SER A 129 10.65 -12.85 -16.42
CA SER A 129 10.45 -12.63 -17.85
C SER A 129 11.78 -12.25 -18.51
N ASP A 130 11.79 -12.18 -19.84
CA ASP A 130 12.99 -11.79 -20.59
C ASP A 130 13.48 -10.37 -20.25
N GLU A 131 12.62 -9.51 -19.71
CA GLU A 131 12.90 -8.09 -19.44
C GLU A 131 13.04 -7.77 -17.94
N LEU A 132 12.44 -8.60 -17.07
CA LEU A 132 12.33 -8.34 -15.64
C LEU A 132 12.41 -9.64 -14.84
N TYR A 133 13.37 -9.71 -13.93
CA TYR A 133 13.33 -10.59 -12.78
C TYR A 133 12.89 -9.80 -11.54
N LEU A 134 11.97 -10.35 -10.76
CA LEU A 134 11.53 -9.81 -9.47
C LEU A 134 11.37 -10.94 -8.47
N HIS A 135 11.91 -10.75 -7.28
CA HIS A 135 11.59 -11.52 -6.09
C HIS A 135 11.27 -10.55 -4.95
N LEU A 136 10.01 -10.48 -4.57
CA LEU A 136 9.50 -9.62 -3.50
C LEU A 136 8.98 -10.47 -2.34
N THR A 137 9.36 -10.11 -1.12
CA THR A 137 8.88 -10.70 0.12
C THR A 137 8.11 -9.66 0.93
N VAL A 138 7.08 -10.11 1.64
CA VAL A 138 6.34 -9.32 2.62
C VAL A 138 6.83 -9.71 4.01
N ASP A 139 7.70 -8.88 4.58
CA ASP A 139 8.37 -9.19 5.85
C ASP A 139 7.46 -9.00 7.06
N GLY A 140 6.37 -8.25 6.90
CA GLY A 140 5.42 -7.99 7.97
C GLY A 140 4.31 -7.04 7.56
N ALA A 141 3.64 -6.48 8.57
CA ALA A 141 2.61 -5.48 8.38
C ALA A 141 3.18 -4.26 7.63
N ASN A 142 2.68 -3.97 6.44
CA ASN A 142 3.05 -2.79 5.66
C ASN A 142 4.56 -2.70 5.33
N GLN A 143 5.26 -3.84 5.27
CA GLN A 143 6.71 -3.87 5.06
C GLN A 143 7.06 -4.89 3.99
N VAL A 144 7.84 -4.44 3.00
CA VAL A 144 8.24 -5.27 1.86
C VAL A 144 9.73 -5.14 1.59
N THR A 145 10.32 -6.23 1.13
CA THR A 145 11.69 -6.29 0.62
C THR A 145 11.65 -6.87 -0.78
N TRP A 146 12.46 -6.38 -1.70
CA TRP A 146 12.56 -6.97 -3.01
C TRP A 146 13.95 -6.87 -3.61
N PHE A 147 14.24 -7.86 -4.44
CA PHE A 147 15.31 -7.82 -5.42
C PHE A 147 14.67 -7.84 -6.81
N ALA A 148 15.19 -7.04 -7.72
CA ALA A 148 14.82 -7.06 -9.12
C ALA A 148 16.03 -6.88 -10.03
N GLU A 149 15.96 -7.44 -11.22
CA GLU A 149 16.92 -7.22 -12.29
C GLU A 149 16.16 -6.74 -13.53
N VAL A 150 16.52 -5.59 -14.07
CA VAL A 150 15.94 -5.01 -15.28
C VAL A 150 17.05 -4.75 -16.28
N ALA A 151 17.02 -5.44 -17.42
CA ALA A 151 18.04 -5.34 -18.46
C ALA A 151 19.50 -5.46 -17.92
N GLY A 152 19.72 -6.39 -16.98
CA GLY A 152 21.02 -6.62 -16.35
C GLY A 152 21.39 -5.63 -15.23
N VAL A 153 20.50 -4.71 -14.86
CA VAL A 153 20.69 -3.77 -13.75
C VAL A 153 19.95 -4.28 -12.51
N GLU A 154 20.70 -4.51 -11.44
CA GLU A 154 20.17 -4.98 -10.16
C GLU A 154 19.60 -3.82 -9.32
N HIS A 155 18.45 -4.07 -8.71
CA HIS A 155 17.76 -3.18 -7.78
C HIS A 155 17.42 -3.97 -6.51
N PHE A 156 18.00 -3.57 -5.39
CA PHE A 156 17.70 -4.17 -4.08
C PHE A 156 17.18 -3.11 -3.12
N HIS A 157 16.04 -3.41 -2.49
CA HIS A 157 15.44 -2.57 -1.48
C HIS A 157 14.92 -3.42 -0.34
N GLU A 158 15.32 -3.07 0.88
CA GLU A 158 14.96 -3.79 2.09
C GLU A 158 14.04 -2.95 2.98
N ASN A 159 13.11 -3.60 3.66
CA ASN A 159 12.32 -3.00 4.74
C ASN A 159 11.55 -1.74 4.31
N VAL A 160 11.09 -1.69 3.06
CA VAL A 160 10.38 -0.54 2.51
C VAL A 160 8.94 -0.51 3.02
N ALA A 161 8.51 0.66 3.49
CA ALA A 161 7.14 0.86 3.95
C ALA A 161 6.14 0.86 2.79
N PHE A 162 5.07 0.06 2.92
CA PHE A 162 3.98 -0.03 1.96
C PHE A 162 2.64 0.10 2.68
N THR A 163 1.95 1.22 2.45
CA THR A 163 0.72 1.58 3.18
C THR A 163 -0.58 1.17 2.48
N GLY A 164 -0.49 0.39 1.39
CA GLY A 164 -1.65 0.04 0.56
C GLY A 164 -2.26 1.20 -0.24
N ARG A 165 -1.72 2.42 -0.13
CA ARG A 165 -2.23 3.61 -0.86
C ARG A 165 -1.64 3.77 -2.26
N LYS A 166 -0.38 3.40 -2.40
CA LYS A 166 0.36 3.37 -3.67
C LYS A 166 1.51 2.38 -3.55
N LEU A 167 1.97 1.84 -4.67
CA LEU A 167 3.24 1.13 -4.71
C LEU A 167 4.39 2.09 -4.33
N PRO A 168 5.45 1.59 -3.67
CA PRO A 168 6.72 2.30 -3.58
C PRO A 168 7.15 2.77 -4.97
N ASN A 169 7.68 3.98 -5.07
CA ASN A 169 7.95 4.60 -6.38
C ASN A 169 8.97 3.75 -7.16
N GLU A 170 9.98 3.26 -6.45
CA GLU A 170 11.06 2.42 -6.94
C GLU A 170 10.54 1.10 -7.49
N LEU A 171 9.59 0.47 -6.78
CA LEU A 171 8.91 -0.74 -7.25
C LEU A 171 7.98 -0.45 -8.44
N ALA A 172 7.27 0.69 -8.42
CA ALA A 172 6.34 1.07 -9.48
C ALA A 172 7.04 1.33 -10.82
N VAL A 173 8.27 1.85 -10.80
CA VAL A 173 9.07 2.10 -12.01
C VAL A 173 9.45 0.81 -12.72
N LEU A 174 9.63 -0.31 -12.00
CA LEU A 174 9.96 -1.61 -12.61
C LEU A 174 8.91 -2.13 -13.59
N PHE A 175 7.67 -1.63 -13.48
CA PHE A 175 6.53 -2.06 -14.30
C PHE A 175 6.06 -0.99 -15.29
N GLN A 176 6.76 0.15 -15.36
CA GLN A 176 6.52 1.15 -16.40
C GLN A 176 7.32 0.72 -17.63
N ARG A 177 6.61 0.28 -18.68
CA ARG A 177 7.21 -0.15 -19.95
C ARG A 177 8.31 0.81 -20.41
N THR A 178 9.52 0.29 -20.62
CA THR A 178 10.50 0.88 -21.56
C THR A 178 10.05 0.68 -22.99
#